data_AF-A0A1S6KZH7-F1
#
_entry.id   AF-A0A1S6KZH7-F1
#
_cell.length_a   1.000
_cell.length_b   1.000
_cell.length_c   1.000
_cell.angle_alpha   90.00
_cell.angle_beta   90.00
_cell.angle_gamma   90.00
#
_symmetry.space_group_name_H-M   'P 1'
#
loop_
_entity.id
_entity.type
_entity.pdbx_description
1 polymer ?
#
loop_
_entity_poly.entity_id
_entity_poly.type
_entity_poly.pdbx_seq_one_letter_code
_entity_poly.pdbx_strand_id
1 'polypeptide(L)'
;FIGEWTPESVGDYSAGVNHSLPTYGFAKQYSGVNLGSFMKHITCSNLTPEGLRNVGPAVMQLAKVEKLEAHRRAVEIRVKHMNKQ
;
A
#
# COMPACT_ATOMS: atom_id res chain seq x y z
N PHE A 1 26.13 7.53 -11.38
CA PHE A 1 27.23 8.26 -12.04
C PHE A 1 27.60 7.50 -13.31
N ILE A 2 27.46 8.13 -14.49
CA ILE A 2 27.65 7.47 -15.79
C ILE A 2 28.47 8.39 -16.69
N GLY A 3 29.56 7.89 -17.26
CA GLY A 3 30.45 8.65 -18.15
C GLY A 3 31.57 9.41 -17.41
N GLU A 4 32.61 9.80 -18.16
CA GLU A 4 33.87 10.36 -17.65
C GLU A 4 33.71 11.72 -16.95
N TRP A 5 32.63 12.45 -17.24
CA TRP A 5 32.38 13.81 -16.74
C TRP A 5 31.39 13.88 -15.57
N THR A 6 31.04 12.74 -14.97
CA THR A 6 30.05 12.65 -13.89
C THR A 6 30.68 12.09 -12.61
N PRO A 7 31.60 12.82 -11.95
CA PRO A 7 32.22 12.36 -10.71
C PRO A 7 31.21 12.33 -9.56
N GLU A 8 31.48 11.49 -8.55
CA GLU A 8 30.63 11.33 -7.36
C GLU A 8 30.36 12.66 -6.66
N SER A 9 31.38 13.52 -6.52
CA SER A 9 31.29 14.82 -5.86
C SER A 9 30.19 15.71 -6.44
N VAL A 10 29.90 15.62 -7.75
CA VAL A 10 28.79 16.40 -8.34
C VAL A 10 27.44 15.92 -7.81
N GLY A 11 27.28 14.63 -7.56
CA GLY A 11 26.09 14.06 -6.94
C GLY A 11 25.95 14.41 -5.46
N ASP A 12 27.07 14.57 -4.75
CA ASP A 12 27.07 14.98 -3.35
C ASP A 12 26.64 16.43 -3.14
N TYR A 13 26.87 17.31 -4.12
CA TYR A 13 26.74 18.75 -3.92
C TYR A 13 25.73 19.44 -4.81
N SER A 14 25.63 19.12 -6.10
CA SER A 14 24.95 20.01 -7.06
C SER A 14 24.13 19.35 -8.15
N ALA A 15 24.17 18.02 -8.30
CA ALA A 15 23.41 17.33 -9.34
C ALA A 15 21.89 17.29 -9.06
N GLY A 16 21.46 17.60 -7.83
CA GLY A 16 20.06 17.53 -7.41
C GLY A 16 19.59 16.14 -6.95
N VAL A 17 20.46 15.12 -7.01
CA VAL A 17 20.22 13.83 -6.35
C VAL A 17 20.45 13.93 -4.85
N ASN A 18 19.85 13.04 -4.06
CA ASN A 18 20.11 12.97 -2.63
C ASN A 18 21.29 12.02 -2.34
N HIS A 19 22.31 12.51 -1.65
CA HIS A 19 23.50 11.72 -1.29
C HIS A 19 23.36 10.87 -0.01
N SER A 20 22.23 10.97 0.69
CA SER A 20 21.91 10.06 1.81
C SER A 20 21.44 8.73 1.26
N LEU A 21 22.41 7.85 0.98
CA LEU A 21 22.22 6.55 0.34
C LEU A 21 22.48 5.39 1.33
N PRO A 22 21.81 4.25 1.15
CA PRO A 22 22.04 3.06 1.97
C PRO A 22 23.42 2.43 1.68
N THR A 23 24.18 2.15 2.73
CA THR A 23 25.51 1.51 2.66
C THR A 23 25.49 0.11 3.30
N TYR A 24 26.66 -0.54 3.44
CA TYR A 24 26.80 -1.85 4.13
C TYR A 24 25.83 -2.96 3.64
N GLY A 25 25.54 -2.97 2.32
CA GLY A 25 24.67 -3.97 1.68
C GLY A 25 23.17 -3.61 1.66
N PHE A 26 22.74 -2.55 2.36
CA PHE A 26 21.34 -2.16 2.42
C PHE A 26 20.75 -1.64 1.11
N ALA A 27 21.58 -1.30 0.12
CA ALA A 27 21.13 -0.99 -1.24
C ALA A 27 20.33 -2.14 -1.91
N LYS A 28 20.40 -3.38 -1.39
CA LYS A 28 19.60 -4.51 -1.86
C LYS A 28 18.10 -4.40 -1.52
N GLN A 29 17.74 -3.63 -0.49
CA GLN A 29 16.38 -3.58 0.06
C GLN A 29 15.86 -2.16 0.33
N TYR A 30 16.76 -1.18 0.43
CA TYR A 30 16.44 0.21 0.75
C TYR A 30 16.80 1.14 -0.40
N SER A 31 16.03 2.22 -0.51
CA SER A 31 16.29 3.34 -1.41
C SER A 31 17.10 4.44 -0.72
N GLY A 32 17.72 5.31 -1.51
CA GLY A 32 18.19 6.61 -1.02
C GLY A 32 17.03 7.49 -0.54
N VAL A 33 17.33 8.43 0.35
CA VAL A 33 16.35 9.39 0.87
C VAL A 33 15.75 10.18 -0.30
N ASN A 34 14.43 10.32 -0.31
CA ASN A 34 13.69 11.08 -1.32
C ASN A 34 12.43 11.68 -0.68
N LEU A 35 11.61 12.38 -1.46
CA LEU A 35 10.37 12.98 -0.94
C LEU A 35 9.45 11.94 -0.28
N GLY A 36 9.37 10.73 -0.84
CA GLY A 36 8.61 9.61 -0.29
C GLY A 36 9.06 9.19 1.11
N SER A 37 10.32 9.42 1.49
CA SER A 37 10.82 9.18 2.86
C SER A 37 10.13 10.06 3.91
N PHE A 38 9.52 11.17 3.48
CA PHE A 38 8.79 12.11 4.34
C PHE A 38 7.27 12.09 4.12
N MET A 39 6.79 11.22 3.23
CA MET A 39 5.36 11.06 2.95
C MET A 39 4.79 9.80 3.62
N LYS A 40 3.47 9.78 3.80
CA LYS A 40 2.72 8.59 4.23
C LYS A 40 1.70 8.23 3.15
N HIS A 41 1.66 6.96 2.76
CA HIS A 41 0.67 6.46 1.81
C HIS A 41 -0.60 6.04 2.56
N ILE A 42 -1.68 6.80 2.40
CA ILE A 42 -2.98 6.53 3.03
C ILE A 42 -3.89 5.88 1.99
N THR A 43 -4.38 4.67 2.27
CA THR A 43 -5.35 3.95 1.43
C THR A 43 -6.78 4.17 1.94
N CYS A 44 -7.70 4.45 1.04
CA CYS A 44 -9.14 4.61 1.35
C CYS A 44 -9.97 3.67 0.47
N SER A 45 -11.07 3.14 1.02
CA SER A 45 -12.03 2.30 0.28
C SER A 45 -13.45 2.78 0.52
N ASN A 46 -14.25 2.80 -0.54
CA ASN A 46 -15.67 3.12 -0.50
C ASN A 46 -16.41 2.14 -1.40
N LEU A 47 -17.51 1.54 -0.90
CA LEU A 47 -18.32 0.60 -1.66
C LEU A 47 -19.74 1.14 -1.82
N THR A 48 -20.27 1.00 -3.02
CA THR A 48 -21.72 1.12 -3.26
C THR A 48 -22.44 -0.13 -2.70
N PRO A 49 -23.77 -0.06 -2.51
CA PRO A 49 -24.57 -1.24 -2.17
C PRO A 49 -24.36 -2.42 -3.13
N GLU A 50 -24.29 -2.15 -4.43
CA GLU A 50 -24.03 -3.16 -5.46
C GLU A 50 -22.61 -3.73 -5.33
N GLY A 51 -21.61 -2.89 -5.10
CA GLY A 51 -20.24 -3.33 -4.86
C GLY A 51 -20.14 -4.29 -3.66
N LEU A 52 -20.83 -3.97 -2.55
CA LEU A 52 -20.88 -4.85 -1.38
C LEU A 52 -21.61 -6.17 -1.67
N ARG A 53 -22.69 -6.16 -2.48
CA ARG A 53 -23.36 -7.41 -2.90
C ARG A 53 -22.44 -8.28 -3.76
N ASN A 54 -21.64 -7.68 -4.62
CA ASN A 54 -20.72 -8.40 -5.51
C ASN A 54 -19.58 -9.08 -4.73
N VAL A 55 -18.88 -8.35 -3.85
CA VAL A 55 -17.73 -8.91 -3.10
C VAL A 55 -18.14 -9.66 -1.83
N GLY A 56 -19.33 -9.37 -1.29
CA GLY A 56 -19.79 -9.87 0.00
C GLY A 56 -19.75 -11.39 0.16
N PRO A 57 -20.20 -12.21 -0.82
CA PRO A 57 -20.12 -13.66 -0.74
C PRO A 57 -18.69 -14.18 -0.56
N ALA A 58 -17.72 -13.63 -1.32
CA ALA A 58 -16.32 -14.01 -1.20
C ALA A 58 -15.74 -13.63 0.17
N VAL A 59 -16.00 -12.41 0.65
CA VAL A 59 -15.55 -11.94 1.97
C VAL A 59 -16.12 -12.81 3.09
N MET A 60 -17.42 -13.15 3.04
CA MET A 60 -18.03 -14.03 4.03
C MET A 60 -17.46 -15.44 4.00
N GLN A 61 -17.12 -15.97 2.82
CA GLN A 61 -16.51 -17.29 2.69
C GLN A 61 -15.09 -17.32 3.26
N LEU A 62 -14.28 -16.30 2.96
CA LEU A 62 -12.94 -16.16 3.54
C LEU A 62 -12.99 -16.06 5.06
N ALA A 63 -13.86 -15.17 5.60
CA ALA A 63 -14.03 -15.01 7.04
C ALA A 63 -14.51 -16.31 7.73
N LYS A 64 -15.31 -17.13 7.04
CA LYS A 64 -15.73 -18.45 7.54
C LYS A 64 -14.55 -19.43 7.64
N VAL A 65 -13.70 -19.49 6.60
CA VAL A 65 -12.51 -20.37 6.59
C VAL A 65 -11.53 -19.96 7.69
N GLU A 66 -11.36 -18.66 7.92
CA GLU A 66 -10.53 -18.09 9.00
C GLU A 66 -11.16 -18.20 10.39
N LYS A 67 -12.41 -18.68 10.49
CA LYS A 67 -13.20 -18.76 11.73
C LYS A 67 -13.44 -17.39 12.40
N LEU A 68 -13.45 -16.32 11.61
CA LEU A 68 -13.69 -14.93 12.04
C LEU A 68 -15.18 -14.57 11.91
N GLU A 69 -16.01 -15.12 12.78
CA GLU A 69 -17.47 -15.00 12.68
C GLU A 69 -17.97 -13.54 12.75
N ALA A 70 -17.33 -12.69 13.56
CA ALA A 70 -17.69 -11.26 13.62
C ALA A 70 -17.48 -10.54 12.29
N HIS A 71 -16.41 -10.86 11.56
CA HIS A 71 -16.12 -10.28 10.24
C HIS A 71 -17.15 -10.74 9.22
N ARG A 72 -17.50 -12.03 9.22
CA ARG A 72 -18.56 -12.60 8.37
C ARG A 72 -19.90 -11.92 8.62
N ARG A 73 -20.30 -11.79 9.90
CA ARG A 73 -21.58 -11.19 10.30
C ARG A 73 -21.69 -9.71 9.93
N ALA A 74 -20.59 -8.97 9.95
CA ALA A 74 -20.57 -7.56 9.56
C ALA A 74 -21.06 -7.37 8.11
N VAL A 75 -20.66 -8.26 7.20
CA VAL A 75 -21.14 -8.27 5.81
C VAL A 75 -22.57 -8.81 5.74
N GLU A 76 -22.84 -9.94 6.38
CA GLU A 76 -24.13 -10.63 6.33
C GLU A 76 -25.31 -9.73 6.74
N ILE A 77 -25.17 -8.97 7.84
CA ILE A 77 -26.23 -8.11 8.35
C ILE A 77 -26.57 -6.99 7.33
N ARG A 78 -25.55 -6.41 6.69
CA ARG A 78 -25.73 -5.36 5.67
C ARG A 78 -26.44 -5.92 4.44
N VAL A 79 -25.98 -7.07 3.94
CA VAL A 79 -26.62 -7.73 2.78
C VAL A 79 -28.06 -8.12 3.09
N LYS A 80 -28.33 -8.70 4.28
CA LYS A 80 -29.70 -9.03 4.72
C LYS A 80 -30.59 -7.80 4.82
N HIS A 81 -30.08 -6.69 5.33
CA HIS A 81 -30.84 -5.44 5.41
C HIS A 81 -31.22 -4.92 4.01
N MET A 82 -30.28 -4.92 3.07
CA MET A 82 -30.50 -4.47 1.69
C MET A 82 -31.42 -5.39 0.85
N ASN A 83 -31.66 -6.63 1.30
CA ASN A 83 -32.56 -7.57 0.63
C ASN A 83 -33.99 -7.54 1.23
N LYS A 84 -34.18 -6.85 2.35
CA LYS A 84 -35.49 -6.66 3.01
C LYS A 84 -36.19 -5.36 2.60
N GLN A 85 -35.45 -4.44 1.98
CA GLN A 85 -35.96 -3.25 1.31
C GLN A 85 -36.34 -3.61 -0.13
#